data_AF-A0A257P9A5-F1
#
_entry.id   AF-A0A257P9A5-F1
#
_cell.length_a   1.000
_cell.length_b   1.000
_cell.length_c   1.000
_cell.angle_alpha   90.00
_cell.angle_beta   90.00
_cell.angle_gamma   90.00
#
_symmetry.space_group_name_H-M   'P 1'
#
loop_
_entity.id
_entity.type
_entity.pdbx_description
1 polymer ?
#
loop_
_entity_poly.entity_id
_entity_poly.type
_entity_poly.pdbx_seq_one_letter_code
_entity_poly.pdbx_strand_id
1 'polypeptide(L)'
;MAWTRITDPETIERMLPAWLGQRMIGLRGSFGLLLTTGDVLRLTSIVAAHQSPQDTILLDVLMDNAGVPDGIDLAWRSKHFLGAPVPGATLATVHLAHIVAAVEFTVAEMAEEPAEKETILPDELDPEQTDSDPVKVAARLTA
;
A
#
# COMPACT_ATOMS: atom_id res chain seq x y z
N MET A 1 -15.55 -30.37 20.82
CA MET A 1 -15.05 -29.41 19.81
C MET A 1 -13.80 -28.77 20.37
N ALA A 2 -12.61 -29.21 19.92
CA ALA A 2 -11.35 -28.70 20.42
C ALA A 2 -10.72 -27.81 19.35
N TRP A 3 -10.34 -26.59 19.72
CA TRP A 3 -9.53 -25.72 18.88
C TRP A 3 -8.06 -26.11 19.03
N THR A 4 -7.32 -26.15 17.94
CA THR A 4 -5.89 -26.40 17.95
C THR A 4 -5.16 -25.09 17.76
N ARG A 5 -4.39 -24.68 18.77
CA ARG A 5 -3.49 -23.52 18.66
C ARG A 5 -2.17 -23.97 18.04
N ILE A 6 -1.75 -23.28 16.99
CA ILE A 6 -0.58 -23.57 16.18
C ILE A 6 0.34 -22.35 16.27
N THR A 7 1.58 -22.58 16.70
CA THR A 7 2.62 -21.53 16.84
C THR A 7 3.83 -21.77 15.97
N ASP A 8 3.93 -22.94 15.34
CA ASP A 8 5.03 -23.27 14.43
C ASP A 8 4.91 -22.43 13.14
N PRO A 9 5.89 -21.56 12.84
CA PRO A 9 5.81 -20.63 11.70
C PRO A 9 5.54 -21.32 10.36
N GLU A 10 6.29 -22.39 10.04
CA GLU A 10 6.14 -23.10 8.77
C GLU A 10 4.74 -23.72 8.61
N THR A 11 4.18 -24.24 9.71
CA THR A 11 2.84 -24.79 9.71
C THR A 11 1.79 -23.71 9.48
N ILE A 12 1.92 -22.55 10.14
CA ILE A 12 0.99 -21.43 9.93
C ILE A 12 1.10 -20.91 8.49
N GLU A 13 2.31 -20.75 7.95
CA GLU A 13 2.54 -20.27 6.57
C GLU A 13 1.80 -21.12 5.53
N ARG A 14 1.80 -22.45 5.69
CA ARG A 14 1.10 -23.38 4.80
C ARG A 14 -0.43 -23.27 4.86
N MET A 15 -0.98 -22.69 5.92
CA MET A 15 -2.43 -22.54 6.11
C MET A 15 -2.98 -21.22 5.55
N LEU A 16 -2.11 -20.23 5.30
CA LEU A 16 -2.51 -18.90 4.88
C LEU A 16 -2.27 -18.69 3.39
N PRO A 17 -2.92 -17.69 2.77
CA PRO A 17 -2.51 -17.20 1.46
C PRO A 17 -1.01 -16.91 1.45
N ALA A 18 -0.31 -17.36 0.40
CA ALA A 18 1.15 -17.40 0.36
C ALA A 18 1.82 -16.06 0.77
N TRP A 19 1.31 -14.94 0.26
CA TRP A 19 1.84 -13.62 0.60
C TRP A 19 1.69 -13.28 2.09
N LEU A 20 0.53 -13.61 2.68
CA LEU A 20 0.23 -13.34 4.09
C LEU A 20 1.16 -14.15 5.00
N GLY A 21 1.32 -15.44 4.70
CA GLY A 21 2.20 -16.32 5.46
C GLY A 21 3.66 -15.85 5.41
N GLN A 22 4.18 -15.63 4.20
CA GLN A 22 5.59 -15.29 4.00
C GLN A 22 5.99 -13.91 4.56
N ARG A 23 5.07 -12.95 4.60
CA ARG A 23 5.39 -11.57 5.01
C ARG A 23 5.08 -11.27 6.46
N MET A 24 4.02 -11.86 7.03
CA MET A 24 3.53 -11.47 8.35
C MET A 24 3.86 -12.47 9.46
N ILE A 25 4.42 -13.64 9.15
CA ILE A 25 4.84 -14.63 10.15
C ILE A 25 6.34 -14.53 10.36
N GLY A 26 6.79 -14.59 11.62
CA GLY A 26 8.22 -14.59 11.97
C GLY A 26 8.95 -13.26 11.76
N LEU A 27 8.36 -12.32 11.02
CA LEU A 27 8.89 -10.98 10.75
C LEU A 27 8.03 -9.92 11.44
N ARG A 28 8.67 -8.85 11.93
CA ARG A 28 7.97 -7.64 12.39
C ARG A 28 8.04 -6.57 11.31
N GLY A 29 6.88 -6.02 10.97
CA GLY A 29 6.76 -4.94 10.00
C GLY A 29 5.66 -3.95 10.38
N SER A 30 5.21 -3.19 9.39
CA SER A 30 4.05 -2.30 9.47
C SER A 30 3.02 -2.79 8.48
N PHE A 31 1.94 -3.37 8.97
CA PHE A 31 0.96 -4.07 8.15
C PHE A 31 -0.47 -3.65 8.47
N GLY A 32 -1.37 -3.87 7.51
CA GLY A 32 -2.80 -3.70 7.66
C GLY A 32 -3.58 -4.91 7.15
N LEU A 33 -4.64 -5.28 7.86
CA LEU A 33 -5.68 -6.18 7.39
C LEU A 33 -6.94 -5.36 7.12
N LEU A 34 -7.35 -5.27 5.85
CA LEU A 34 -8.64 -4.68 5.48
C LEU A 34 -9.73 -5.67 5.88
N LEU A 35 -10.60 -5.26 6.80
CA LEU A 35 -11.69 -6.08 7.29
C LEU A 35 -12.94 -5.92 6.42
N THR A 36 -13.86 -6.88 6.53
CA THR A 36 -15.18 -6.83 5.89
C THR A 36 -16.03 -5.62 6.34
N THR A 37 -15.72 -5.00 7.48
CA THR A 37 -16.33 -3.74 7.93
C THR A 37 -15.86 -2.52 7.12
N GLY A 38 -14.76 -2.66 6.38
CA GLY A 38 -14.08 -1.57 5.69
C GLY A 38 -13.00 -0.88 6.53
N ASP A 39 -12.88 -1.22 7.82
CA ASP A 39 -11.79 -0.77 8.69
C ASP A 39 -10.48 -1.51 8.38
N VAL A 40 -9.36 -0.90 8.76
CA VAL A 40 -8.02 -1.51 8.63
C VAL A 40 -7.48 -1.82 10.01
N LEU A 41 -7.33 -3.10 10.34
CA LEU A 41 -6.64 -3.53 11.56
C LEU A 41 -5.14 -3.45 11.32
N ARG A 42 -4.46 -2.59 12.07
CA ARG A 42 -3.02 -2.46 12.02
C ARG A 42 -2.33 -3.49 12.91
N LEU A 43 -1.24 -4.05 12.39
CA LEU A 43 -0.46 -5.08 13.07
C LEU A 43 1.00 -5.07 12.62
N THR A 44 1.83 -5.69 13.44
CA THR A 44 3.26 -5.89 13.20
C THR A 44 3.60 -7.31 12.79
N SER A 45 2.84 -8.31 13.26
CA SER A 45 3.05 -9.71 12.89
C SER A 45 1.84 -10.58 13.28
N ILE A 46 1.75 -11.75 12.65
CA ILE A 46 0.94 -12.89 13.08
C ILE A 46 1.82 -13.78 13.98
N VAL A 47 1.31 -14.18 15.14
CA VAL A 47 2.08 -14.95 16.14
C VAL A 47 1.54 -16.35 16.39
N ALA A 48 0.28 -16.61 16.04
CA ALA A 48 -0.30 -17.94 16.07
C ALA A 48 -1.54 -18.02 15.17
N ALA A 49 -1.95 -19.24 14.85
CA ALA A 49 -3.25 -19.54 14.30
C ALA A 49 -4.01 -20.50 15.21
N HIS A 50 -5.32 -20.40 15.25
CA HIS A 50 -6.21 -21.37 15.86
C HIS A 50 -7.06 -22.00 14.77
N GLN A 51 -7.03 -23.32 14.68
CA GLN A 51 -7.85 -24.08 13.73
C GLN A 51 -8.96 -24.80 14.49
N SER A 52 -10.19 -24.61 14.03
CA SER A 52 -11.33 -25.41 14.47
C SER A 52 -11.39 -26.75 13.70
N PRO A 53 -12.14 -27.75 14.19
CA PRO A 53 -12.41 -28.98 13.43
C PRO A 53 -13.22 -28.77 12.14
N GLN A 54 -13.79 -27.58 11.92
CA GLN A 54 -14.57 -27.20 10.73
C GLN A 54 -13.77 -26.25 9.82
N ASP A 55 -12.44 -26.28 9.91
CA ASP A 55 -11.51 -25.47 9.09
C ASP A 55 -11.68 -23.94 9.23
N THR A 56 -12.41 -23.49 10.24
CA THR A 56 -12.35 -22.08 10.66
C THR A 56 -10.97 -21.76 11.22
N ILE A 57 -10.37 -20.66 10.74
CA ILE A 57 -9.06 -20.16 11.16
C ILE A 57 -9.21 -18.81 11.86
N LEU A 58 -8.67 -18.72 13.07
CA LEU A 58 -8.44 -17.46 13.78
C LEU A 58 -6.94 -17.18 13.82
N LEU A 59 -6.55 -15.92 13.78
CA LEU A 59 -5.15 -15.48 13.83
C LEU A 59 -4.91 -14.64 15.06
N ASP A 60 -3.93 -15.02 15.88
CA ASP A 60 -3.41 -14.15 16.92
C ASP A 60 -2.42 -13.18 16.26
N VAL A 61 -2.65 -11.88 16.41
CA VAL A 61 -1.88 -10.80 15.79
C VAL A 61 -1.35 -9.82 16.83
N LEU A 62 -0.14 -9.32 16.59
CA LEU A 62 0.43 -8.23 17.38
C LEU A 62 0.06 -6.90 16.76
N MET A 63 -0.82 -6.15 17.40
CA MET A 63 -1.23 -4.81 16.99
C MET A 63 -0.14 -3.77 17.26
N ASP A 64 -0.07 -2.74 16.41
CA ASP A 64 0.66 -1.51 16.67
C ASP A 64 -0.29 -0.37 17.12
N ASN A 65 0.17 0.87 17.05
CA ASN A 65 -0.61 2.04 17.48
C ASN A 65 -1.78 2.32 16.53
N ALA A 66 -2.94 2.66 17.09
CA ALA A 66 -4.07 3.15 16.32
C ALA A 66 -3.75 4.47 15.58
N GLY A 67 -4.49 4.75 14.51
CA GLY A 67 -4.31 5.96 13.68
C GLY A 67 -3.69 5.66 12.32
N VAL A 68 -3.45 6.70 11.54
CA VAL A 68 -2.92 6.57 10.16
C VAL A 68 -1.43 6.19 10.21
N PRO A 69 -0.98 5.13 9.51
CA PRO A 69 0.44 4.78 9.42
C PRO A 69 1.27 5.85 8.69
N ASP A 70 2.52 6.02 9.10
CA ASP A 70 3.46 6.90 8.41
C ASP A 70 3.76 6.37 7.00
N GLY A 71 3.92 7.29 6.04
CA GLY A 71 4.28 6.94 4.67
C GLY A 71 3.17 6.22 3.88
N ILE A 72 1.95 6.15 4.41
CA ILE A 72 0.85 5.49 3.74
C ILE A 72 0.43 6.21 2.46
N ASP A 73 0.12 5.41 1.44
CA ASP A 73 -0.46 5.86 0.18
C ASP A 73 -1.76 6.67 0.40
N LEU A 74 -1.95 7.69 -0.44
CA LEU A 74 -3.07 8.63 -0.34
C LEU A 74 -4.43 7.94 -0.41
N ALA A 75 -4.56 6.85 -1.17
CA ALA A 75 -5.81 6.10 -1.31
C ALA A 75 -6.27 5.45 0.00
N TRP A 76 -5.35 5.20 0.93
CA TRP A 76 -5.65 4.56 2.21
C TRP A 76 -5.86 5.55 3.35
N ARG A 77 -5.47 6.82 3.20
CA ARG A 77 -5.54 7.82 4.28
C ARG A 77 -6.95 8.06 4.82
N SER A 78 -7.98 7.88 3.99
CA SER A 78 -9.38 8.07 4.39
C SER A 78 -9.97 6.89 5.16
N LYS A 79 -9.25 5.77 5.25
CA LYS A 79 -9.71 4.59 6.00
C LYS A 79 -9.65 4.84 7.50
N HIS A 80 -10.50 4.12 8.22
CA HIS A 80 -10.45 4.06 9.67
C HIS A 80 -9.49 2.96 10.11
N PHE A 81 -8.49 3.32 10.91
CA PHE A 81 -7.43 2.43 11.35
C PHE A 81 -7.61 2.01 12.80
N LEU A 82 -7.80 0.71 13.00
CA LEU A 82 -7.85 0.08 14.31
C LEU A 82 -6.44 -0.34 14.71
N GLY A 83 -6.08 -0.12 15.97
CA GLY A 83 -4.82 -0.59 16.55
C GLY A 83 -5.01 -0.89 18.04
N ALA A 84 -3.91 -1.01 18.78
CA ALA A 84 -3.96 -1.21 20.22
C ALA A 84 -4.78 -0.10 20.89
N PRO A 85 -5.89 -0.43 21.60
CA PRO A 85 -6.81 0.58 22.14
C PRO A 85 -6.20 1.33 23.33
N VAL A 86 -5.27 0.68 24.04
CA VAL A 86 -4.50 1.23 25.15
C VAL A 86 -3.07 0.68 25.11
N PRO A 87 -2.07 1.39 25.67
CA PRO A 87 -0.71 0.88 25.80
C PRO A 87 -0.68 -0.50 26.48
N GLY A 88 0.03 -1.45 25.87
CA GLY A 88 0.18 -2.81 26.38
C GLY A 88 -0.91 -3.80 25.95
N ALA A 89 -2.05 -3.34 25.44
CA ALA A 89 -3.08 -4.20 24.85
C ALA A 89 -2.78 -4.51 23.38
N THR A 90 -1.65 -5.18 23.12
CA THR A 90 -1.10 -5.34 21.76
C THR A 90 -1.42 -6.68 21.11
N LEU A 91 -2.16 -7.59 21.77
CA LEU A 91 -2.53 -8.88 21.20
C LEU A 91 -4.02 -8.87 20.87
N ALA A 92 -4.38 -9.25 19.64
CA ALA A 92 -5.76 -9.44 19.23
C ALA A 92 -5.90 -10.76 18.47
N THR A 93 -7.12 -11.30 18.44
CA THR A 93 -7.46 -12.48 17.62
C THR A 93 -8.45 -12.05 16.55
N VAL A 94 -8.14 -12.32 15.28
CA VAL A 94 -8.98 -11.97 14.12
C VAL A 94 -9.40 -13.22 13.38
N HIS A 95 -10.64 -13.24 12.89
CA HIS A 95 -11.15 -14.32 12.06
C HIS A 95 -10.67 -14.17 10.61
N LEU A 96 -10.01 -15.19 10.05
CA LEU A 96 -9.42 -15.11 8.71
C LEU A 96 -10.46 -14.78 7.63
N ALA A 97 -11.66 -15.36 7.71
CA ALA A 97 -12.73 -15.09 6.74
C ALA A 97 -13.28 -13.64 6.77
N HIS A 98 -12.91 -12.82 7.76
CA HIS A 98 -13.28 -11.40 7.78
C HIS A 98 -12.20 -10.49 7.18
N ILE A 99 -11.09 -11.06 6.71
CA ILE A 99 -10.01 -10.33 6.06
C ILE A 99 -10.27 -10.32 4.55
N VAL A 100 -10.44 -9.13 4.00
CA VAL A 100 -10.67 -8.90 2.56
C VAL A 100 -9.34 -8.78 1.82
N ALA A 101 -8.40 -8.05 2.40
CA ALA A 101 -7.07 -7.83 1.83
C ALA A 101 -6.05 -7.61 2.94
N ALA A 102 -4.79 -7.83 2.60
CA ALA A 102 -3.66 -7.52 3.46
C ALA A 102 -2.71 -6.57 2.72
N VAL A 103 -2.14 -5.62 3.46
CA VAL A 103 -1.26 -4.59 2.93
C VAL A 103 -0.04 -4.44 3.83
N GLU A 104 1.10 -4.17 3.19
CA GLU A 104 2.30 -3.72 3.87
C GLU A 104 2.44 -2.21 3.67
N PHE A 105 2.61 -1.48 4.77
CA PHE A 105 2.83 -0.05 4.74
C PHE A 105 4.34 0.19 4.59
N THR A 106 4.80 0.28 3.34
CA THR A 106 6.13 0.78 3.02
C THR A 106 6.04 2.29 2.76
N VAL A 107 7.09 3.02 3.13
CA VAL A 107 7.20 4.44 2.74
C VAL A 107 7.25 4.48 1.22
N ALA A 108 6.19 4.99 0.60
CA ALA A 108 6.17 5.22 -0.83
C ALA A 108 7.12 6.38 -1.16
N GLU A 109 8.31 6.07 -1.68
CA GLU A 109 8.88 6.97 -2.69
C GLU A 109 7.88 6.93 -3.85
N MET A 110 7.14 8.02 -4.02
CA MET A 110 6.07 8.16 -4.99
C MET A 110 6.51 7.58 -6.33
N ALA A 111 5.88 6.49 -6.77
CA ALA A 111 5.84 6.17 -8.18
C ALA A 111 5.06 7.32 -8.82
N GLU A 112 5.76 8.27 -9.42
CA GLU A 112 5.16 9.20 -10.37
C GLU A 112 4.40 8.34 -11.38
N GLU A 113 3.10 8.59 -11.54
CA GLU A 113 2.36 8.01 -12.65
C GLU A 113 3.15 8.34 -13.93
N PRO A 114 3.37 7.38 -14.84
CA PRO A 114 4.01 7.70 -16.10
C PRO A 114 3.13 8.75 -16.76
N ALA A 115 3.62 10.00 -16.78
CA ALA A 115 2.95 11.09 -17.44
C ALA A 115 2.51 10.57 -18.81
N GLU A 116 1.21 10.58 -19.08
CA GLU A 116 0.70 10.33 -20.41
C GLU A 116 1.48 11.26 -21.32
N LYS A 117 2.40 10.69 -22.11
CA LYS A 117 3.02 11.42 -23.20
C LYS A 117 1.87 11.76 -24.13
N GLU A 118 1.37 12.98 -24.03
CA GLU A 118 0.68 13.62 -25.14
C GLU A 118 1.58 13.43 -26.34
N THR A 119 1.19 12.47 -27.17
CA THR A 119 1.84 12.22 -28.44
C THR A 119 1.36 13.35 -29.32
N ILE A 120 2.15 14.44 -29.35
CA ILE A 120 1.98 15.48 -30.36
C ILE A 120 2.24 14.78 -31.70
N LEU A 121 1.17 14.46 -32.41
CA LEU A 121 1.23 13.98 -33.78
C LEU A 121 1.82 15.12 -34.64
N PRO A 122 2.92 14.89 -35.37
CA PRO A 122 3.47 15.90 -36.27
C PRO A 122 2.66 15.88 -37.56
N ASP A 123 1.58 16.65 -37.61
CA ASP A 123 0.94 16.98 -38.89
C ASP A 123 0.34 18.38 -38.84
N GLU A 124 1.22 19.37 -39.01
CA GLU A 124 0.96 20.64 -39.68
C GLU A 124 2.31 21.39 -39.82
N LEU A 125 3.16 20.87 -40.72
CA LEU A 125 4.24 21.65 -41.31
C LEU A 125 3.64 22.46 -42.46
N ASP A 126 3.34 23.74 -42.23
CA ASP A 126 3.14 24.70 -43.33
C ASP A 126 4.51 24.91 -44.01
N PRO A 127 4.69 24.57 -45.31
CA PRO A 127 5.96 24.69 -45.98
C PRO A 127 5.94 25.90 -46.91
N GLU A 128 5.89 27.13 -46.40
CA GLU A 128 6.15 28.30 -47.24
C GLU A 128 6.37 29.56 -46.40
N GLN A 129 7.64 29.92 -46.18
CA GLN A 129 8.20 31.24 -46.52
C GLN A 129 9.65 31.33 -46.05
N THR A 130 10.53 30.75 -46.88
CA THR A 130 11.91 31.20 -46.98
C THR A 130 11.88 32.45 -47.85
N ASP A 131 12.14 33.62 -47.28
CA ASP A 131 12.76 34.68 -48.07
C ASP A 131 13.87 35.35 -47.26
N SER A 132 15.05 35.25 -47.83
CA SER A 132 16.32 35.73 -47.34
C SER A 132 16.64 37.00 -48.09
N ASP A 133 16.94 38.11 -47.39
CA ASP A 133 18.04 38.97 -47.84
C ASP A 133 18.66 39.81 -46.71
N PRO A 134 20.00 39.99 -46.69
CA PRO A 134 20.74 40.69 -45.65
C PRO A 134 21.06 42.15 -46.04
N VAL A 135 21.53 42.92 -45.06
CA VAL A 135 22.19 44.24 -45.18
C VAL A 135 21.27 45.46 -45.31
N LYS A 136 21.14 46.23 -44.22
CA LYS A 136 21.49 47.67 -44.23
C LYS A 136 21.89 48.18 -42.84
N VAL A 137 23.17 48.53 -42.78
CA VAL A 137 23.87 49.27 -41.73
C VAL A 137 23.34 50.71 -41.66
N ALA A 138 23.08 51.16 -40.43
CA ALA A 138 23.14 52.52 -39.88
C ALA A 138 22.77 53.75 -40.75
N ALA A 139 21.80 54.54 -40.27
CA ALA A 139 21.82 56.01 -40.21
C ALA A 139 20.61 56.49 -39.38
N ARG A 140 20.81 56.96 -38.15
CA ARG A 140 20.98 58.36 -37.71
C ARG A 140 19.67 59.14 -37.48
N LEU A 141 19.54 59.54 -36.20
CA LEU A 141 19.11 60.84 -35.66
C LEU A 141 17.67 61.37 -35.85
N THR A 142 17.23 62.00 -34.73
CA THR A 142 16.19 63.02 -34.51
C THR A 142 14.72 62.59 -34.55
N ALA A 143 14.07 62.55 -33.38
CA ALA A 143 13.53 63.74 -32.71
C ALA A 143 13.51 63.53 -31.19
#